data_AF-A0A538MJ25-F1
#
_entry.id   AF-A0A538MJ25-F1
#
_cell.length_a   1.000
_cell.length_b   1.000
_cell.length_c   1.000
_cell.angle_alpha   90.00
_cell.angle_beta   90.00
_cell.angle_gamma   90.00
#
_symmetry.space_group_name_H-M   'P 1'
#
loop_
_entity.id
_entity.type
_entity.pdbx_description
1 polymer ?
#
loop_
_entity_poly.entity_id
_entity_poly.type
_entity_poly.pdbx_seq_one_letter_code
_entity_poly.pdbx_strand_id
1 'polypeptide(L)'
;MGRAAGIVSLVLGTLVIGLLMTSQRWRASDRRSAAAEITQARQTADGVKLQQAAFAVEQFHALNGTYTASSLGGLGVRLARADASSYCLESGTGATLAHVAGPGGSPAPGACQ
;
A
#
# COMPACT_ATOMS: atom_id res chain seq x y z
N MET A 1 -12.87 34.82 -50.42
CA MET A 1 -13.22 34.80 -48.97
C MET A 1 -13.34 33.38 -48.36
N GLY A 2 -13.15 32.28 -49.10
CA GLY A 2 -13.27 30.92 -48.53
C GLY A 2 -12.04 30.39 -47.75
N ARG A 3 -10.85 30.98 -47.95
CA ARG A 3 -9.59 30.52 -47.32
C ARG A 3 -9.43 31.01 -45.87
N ALA A 4 -9.94 32.19 -45.54
CA ALA A 4 -9.87 32.76 -44.19
C ALA A 4 -10.83 32.07 -43.21
N ALA A 5 -12.02 31.68 -43.67
CA ALA A 5 -12.98 30.93 -42.86
C ALA A 5 -12.45 29.55 -42.42
N GLY A 6 -11.70 28.87 -43.31
CA GLY A 6 -11.07 27.58 -42.98
C GLY A 6 -9.99 27.68 -41.90
N ILE A 7 -9.18 28.75 -41.92
CA ILE A 7 -8.11 28.95 -40.92
C ILE A 7 -8.70 29.25 -39.55
N VAL A 8 -9.72 30.12 -39.48
CA VAL A 8 -10.38 30.47 -38.22
C VAL A 8 -11.04 29.24 -37.57
N SER A 9 -11.70 28.39 -38.36
CA SER A 9 -12.32 27.17 -37.84
C SER A 9 -11.30 26.15 -37.32
N LEU A 10 -10.12 26.08 -37.97
CA LEU A 10 -9.03 25.20 -37.54
C LEU A 10 -8.36 25.70 -36.26
N VAL A 11 -8.19 27.01 -36.11
CA VAL A 11 -7.66 27.63 -34.89
C VAL A 11 -8.61 27.46 -33.71
N LEU A 12 -9.93 27.63 -33.88
CA LEU A 12 -10.89 27.37 -32.80
C LEU A 12 -10.89 25.89 -32.39
N GLY A 13 -10.81 24.97 -33.35
CA GLY A 13 -10.78 23.54 -33.07
C GLY A 13 -9.56 23.15 -32.22
N THR A 14 -8.37 23.62 -32.57
CA THR A 14 -7.15 23.31 -31.80
C THR A 14 -7.17 23.91 -30.40
N LEU A 15 -7.79 25.07 -30.22
CA LEU A 15 -7.92 25.73 -28.91
C LEU A 15 -8.82 24.93 -27.95
N VAL A 16 -9.97 24.44 -28.44
CA VAL A 16 -10.88 23.60 -27.65
C VAL A 16 -10.24 22.25 -27.31
N ILE A 17 -9.57 21.61 -28.28
CA ILE A 17 -8.86 20.34 -28.04
C ILE A 17 -7.72 20.54 -27.04
N GLY A 18 -6.98 21.64 -27.15
CA GLY A 18 -5.90 22.00 -26.22
C GLY A 18 -6.39 22.19 -24.79
N LEU A 19 -7.54 22.87 -24.61
CA LEU A 19 -8.19 23.04 -23.30
C LEU A 19 -8.69 21.71 -22.74
N LEU A 20 -9.28 20.86 -23.58
CA LEU A 20 -9.78 19.55 -23.16
C LEU A 20 -8.62 18.62 -22.72
N MET A 21 -7.56 18.50 -23.53
CA MET A 21 -6.37 17.73 -23.17
C MET A 21 -5.71 18.24 -21.90
N THR A 22 -5.69 19.56 -21.72
CA THR A 22 -5.24 20.21 -20.49
C THR A 22 -6.10 19.74 -19.33
N SER A 23 -7.43 19.87 -19.37
CA SER A 23 -8.32 19.41 -18.30
C SER A 23 -8.15 17.91 -17.95
N GLN A 24 -7.87 17.06 -18.95
CA GLN A 24 -7.67 15.63 -18.75
C GLN A 24 -6.35 15.31 -18.04
N ARG A 25 -5.25 16.02 -18.37
CA ARG A 25 -3.97 15.81 -17.66
C ARG A 25 -4.07 16.17 -16.19
N TRP A 26 -4.74 17.27 -15.81
CA TRP A 26 -4.90 17.64 -14.39
C TRP A 26 -5.65 16.56 -13.61
N ARG A 27 -6.79 16.10 -14.14
CA ARG A 27 -7.57 15.02 -13.52
C ARG A 27 -6.78 13.72 -13.38
N ALA A 28 -5.95 13.39 -14.37
CA ALA A 28 -5.10 12.21 -14.30
C ALA A 28 -3.99 12.37 -13.23
N SER A 29 -3.41 13.56 -13.10
CA SER A 29 -2.46 13.90 -12.04
C SER A 29 -3.10 13.78 -10.65
N ASP A 30 -4.28 14.37 -10.46
CA ASP A 30 -5.02 14.36 -9.19
C ASP A 30 -5.40 12.94 -8.76
N ARG A 31 -5.78 12.08 -9.73
CA ARG A 31 -6.05 10.67 -9.44
C ARG A 31 -4.79 9.91 -9.04
N ARG A 32 -3.64 10.20 -9.66
CA ARG A 32 -2.36 9.56 -9.31
C ARG A 32 -1.88 10.00 -7.93
N SER A 33 -2.01 11.28 -7.57
CA SER A 33 -1.64 11.76 -6.24
C SER A 33 -2.53 11.16 -5.15
N ALA A 34 -3.85 11.11 -5.36
CA ALA A 34 -4.76 10.45 -4.42
C ALA A 34 -4.46 8.94 -4.27
N ALA A 35 -4.15 8.24 -5.37
CA ALA A 35 -3.76 6.84 -5.31
C ALA A 35 -2.44 6.61 -4.55
N ALA A 36 -1.47 7.51 -4.72
CA ALA A 36 -0.19 7.47 -4.00
C ALA A 36 -0.41 7.67 -2.49
N GLU A 37 -1.24 8.65 -2.11
CA GLU A 37 -1.57 8.93 -0.71
C GLU A 37 -2.29 7.75 -0.03
N ILE A 38 -3.26 7.13 -0.71
CA ILE A 38 -3.94 5.93 -0.21
C ILE A 38 -2.95 4.78 -0.04
N THR A 39 -2.01 4.60 -0.98
CA THR A 39 -1.00 3.54 -0.90
C THR A 39 -0.07 3.76 0.30
N GLN A 40 0.36 4.99 0.52
CA GLN A 40 1.19 5.35 1.67
C GLN A 40 0.45 5.16 2.99
N ALA A 41 -0.83 5.55 3.06
CA ALA A 41 -1.66 5.32 4.25
C ALA A 41 -1.81 3.82 4.56
N ARG A 42 -2.00 2.98 3.53
CA ARG A 42 -2.06 1.51 3.69
C ARG A 42 -0.75 0.94 4.21
N GLN A 43 0.39 1.36 3.65
CA GLN A 43 1.71 0.91 4.11
C GLN A 43 1.94 1.24 5.59
N THR A 44 1.58 2.46 6.02
CA THR A 44 1.66 2.85 7.44
C THR A 44 0.73 2.01 8.31
N ALA A 45 -0.52 1.79 7.87
CA ALA A 45 -1.47 0.96 8.60
C ALA A 45 -0.99 -0.50 8.73
N ASP A 46 -0.40 -1.05 7.67
CA ASP A 46 0.15 -2.41 7.69
C ASP A 46 1.37 -2.53 8.61
N GLY A 47 2.21 -1.50 8.69
CA GLY A 47 3.27 -1.40 9.69
C GLY A 47 2.74 -1.39 11.14
N VAL A 48 1.68 -0.63 11.42
CA VAL A 48 1.05 -0.60 12.75
C VAL A 48 0.41 -1.95 13.09
N LYS A 49 -0.29 -2.59 12.14
CA LYS A 49 -0.87 -3.92 12.35
C LYS A 49 0.21 -4.96 12.66
N LEU A 50 1.34 -4.92 11.96
CA LEU A 50 2.48 -5.81 12.22
C LEU A 50 3.03 -5.62 13.64
N GLN A 51 3.14 -4.39 14.12
CA GLN A 51 3.56 -4.11 15.50
C GLN A 51 2.54 -4.60 16.54
N GLN A 52 1.25 -4.40 16.29
CA GLN A 52 0.19 -4.92 17.17
C GLN A 52 0.20 -6.45 17.21
N ALA A 53 0.38 -7.09 16.05
CA ALA A 53 0.53 -8.53 15.92
C ALA A 53 1.77 -9.05 16.67
N ALA A 54 2.92 -8.37 16.54
CA ALA A 54 4.14 -8.69 17.27
C ALA A 54 3.91 -8.67 18.78
N PHE A 55 3.25 -7.63 19.29
CA PHE A 55 2.91 -7.52 20.71
C PHE A 55 1.99 -8.65 21.19
N ALA A 56 0.96 -9.01 20.41
CA ALA A 56 0.04 -10.09 20.76
C ALA A 56 0.76 -11.46 20.81
N VAL A 57 1.67 -11.70 19.86
CA VAL A 57 2.46 -12.92 19.77
C VAL A 57 3.48 -13.01 20.93
N GLU A 58 4.10 -11.90 21.29
CA GLU A 58 4.98 -11.80 22.46
C GLU A 58 4.24 -12.03 23.77
N GLN A 59 3.03 -11.48 23.92
CA GLN A 59 2.18 -11.75 25.07
C GLN A 59 1.78 -13.24 25.15
N PHE A 60 1.44 -13.85 24.01
CA PHE A 60 1.12 -15.27 23.96
C PHE A 60 2.31 -16.13 24.41
N HIS A 61 3.52 -15.80 23.95
CA HIS A 61 4.74 -16.48 24.37
C HIS A 61 5.07 -16.25 25.85
N ALA A 62 4.86 -15.04 26.39
CA ALA A 62 5.05 -14.80 27.82
C ALA A 62 4.12 -15.66 28.69
N LEU A 63 2.94 -16.02 28.19
CA LEU A 63 1.96 -16.84 28.90
C LEU A 63 2.15 -18.35 28.67
N ASN A 64 2.59 -18.77 27.48
CA ASN A 64 2.59 -20.18 27.05
C ASN A 64 4.00 -20.76 26.79
N GLY A 65 5.03 -19.92 26.72
CA GLY A 65 6.41 -20.31 26.42
C GLY A 65 6.66 -20.77 24.98
N THR A 66 5.75 -20.50 24.05
CA THR A 66 5.87 -20.85 22.62
C THR A 66 5.10 -19.88 21.74
N TYR A 67 5.47 -19.73 20.45
CA TYR A 67 4.74 -18.93 19.47
C TYR A 67 3.78 -19.76 18.57
N THR A 68 3.86 -21.09 18.63
CA THR A 68 3.24 -22.02 17.65
C THR A 68 1.71 -22.04 17.60
N ALA A 69 1.01 -21.47 18.58
CA ALA A 69 -0.46 -21.46 18.65
C ALA A 69 -1.04 -20.04 18.75
N SER A 70 -0.25 -19.01 18.43
CA SER A 70 -0.71 -17.63 18.43
C SER A 70 -1.66 -17.36 17.24
N SER A 71 -2.94 -17.14 17.52
CA SER A 71 -3.90 -16.66 16.53
C SER A 71 -3.93 -15.14 16.52
N LEU A 72 -3.68 -14.53 15.37
CA LEU A 72 -3.59 -13.07 15.17
C LEU A 72 -4.94 -12.42 14.82
N GLY A 73 -6.03 -12.98 15.36
CA GLY A 73 -7.41 -12.75 14.92
C GLY A 73 -7.73 -11.37 14.32
N GLY A 74 -8.27 -11.35 13.10
CA GLY A 74 -8.87 -10.17 12.46
C GLY A 74 -7.92 -9.01 12.10
N LEU A 75 -6.64 -9.05 12.47
CA LEU A 75 -5.69 -7.96 12.25
C LEU A 75 -5.24 -7.80 10.78
N GLY A 76 -5.61 -8.75 9.91
CA GLY A 76 -5.14 -8.77 8.51
C GLY A 76 -3.65 -9.09 8.38
N VAL A 77 -3.05 -9.61 9.45
CA VAL A 77 -1.66 -10.09 9.50
C VAL A 77 -1.68 -11.61 9.54
N ARG A 78 -0.77 -12.22 8.77
CA ARG A 78 -0.61 -13.67 8.69
C ARG A 78 0.65 -14.09 9.43
N LEU A 79 0.54 -15.16 10.22
CA LEU A 79 1.69 -15.84 10.79
C LEU A 79 2.25 -16.79 9.73
N ALA A 80 3.37 -16.44 9.11
CA ALA A 80 4.01 -17.26 8.10
C ALA A 80 4.86 -18.37 8.70
N ARG A 81 5.51 -18.07 9.85
CA ARG A 81 6.32 -19.03 10.61
C ARG A 81 6.19 -18.73 12.09
N ALA A 82 6.15 -19.76 12.92
CA ALA A 82 6.30 -19.64 14.36
C ALA A 82 6.90 -20.93 14.91
N ASP A 83 7.87 -20.79 15.81
CA ASP A 83 8.49 -21.87 16.55
C ASP A 83 8.55 -21.53 18.06
N ALA A 84 9.32 -22.28 18.84
CA ALA A 84 9.41 -22.05 20.28
C ALA A 84 10.17 -20.75 20.66
N SER A 85 10.92 -20.16 19.73
CA SER A 85 11.87 -19.06 19.97
C SER A 85 11.78 -17.91 18.98
N SER A 86 11.18 -18.13 17.81
CA SER A 86 11.10 -17.18 16.72
C SER A 86 9.72 -17.21 16.05
N TYR A 87 9.41 -16.12 15.35
CA TYR A 87 8.20 -16.00 14.54
C TYR A 87 8.48 -15.14 13.30
N CYS A 88 7.63 -15.24 12.30
CA CYS A 88 7.62 -14.33 11.17
C CYS A 88 6.18 -13.98 10.79
N LEU A 89 5.88 -12.69 10.85
CA LEU A 89 4.58 -12.10 10.57
C LEU A 89 4.61 -11.43 9.20
N GLU A 90 3.55 -11.56 8.42
CA GLU A 90 3.39 -10.93 7.11
C GLU A 90 2.11 -10.10 7.05
N SER A 91 2.16 -8.95 6.39
CA SER A 91 1.00 -8.11 6.09
C SER A 91 1.07 -7.60 4.65
N GLY A 92 -0.09 -7.32 4.07
CA GLY A 92 -0.20 -6.88 2.67
C GLY A 92 -0.17 -8.03 1.66
N THR A 93 -0.02 -7.69 0.37
CA THR A 93 0.02 -8.67 -0.73
C THR A 93 0.95 -8.20 -1.86
N GLY A 94 1.59 -9.13 -2.57
CA GLY A 94 2.41 -8.84 -3.75
C GLY A 94 3.54 -7.86 -3.45
N ALA A 95 3.59 -6.74 -4.19
CA ALA A 95 4.65 -5.73 -4.07
C ALA A 95 4.58 -4.88 -2.79
N THR A 96 3.47 -4.93 -2.04
CA THR A 96 3.31 -4.23 -0.76
C THR A 96 3.42 -5.17 0.43
N LEU A 97 3.89 -6.39 0.20
CA LEU A 97 4.12 -7.35 1.27
C LEU A 97 5.21 -6.80 2.20
N ALA A 98 4.95 -6.83 3.50
CA ALA A 98 5.90 -6.49 4.54
C ALA A 98 5.88 -7.57 5.60
N HIS A 99 7.02 -7.79 6.26
CA HIS A 99 7.16 -8.77 7.30
C HIS A 99 7.86 -8.22 8.54
N VAL A 100 7.66 -8.90 9.66
CA VAL A 100 8.45 -8.71 10.90
C VAL A 100 9.00 -10.07 11.29
N ALA A 101 10.31 -10.17 11.39
CA ALA A 101 11.01 -11.37 11.81
C ALA A 101 11.42 -11.28 13.28
N GLY A 102 10.82 -12.16 14.10
CA GLY A 102 11.20 -12.42 15.48
C GLY A 102 10.90 -11.31 16.49
N PRO A 103 11.07 -11.61 17.78
CA PRO A 103 10.88 -10.65 18.86
C PRO A 103 11.86 -9.48 18.73
N GLY A 104 11.35 -8.25 18.89
CA GLY A 104 12.13 -7.02 18.69
C GLY A 104 12.50 -6.70 17.23
N GLY A 105 11.99 -7.46 16.26
CA GLY A 105 12.16 -7.17 14.83
C GLY A 105 11.43 -5.90 14.39
N SER A 106 11.95 -5.26 13.34
CA SER A 106 11.28 -4.11 12.70
C SER A 106 10.57 -4.54 11.41
N PRO A 107 9.47 -3.86 11.01
CA PRO A 107 8.83 -4.11 9.73
C PRO A 107 9.80 -3.89 8.56
N ALA A 108 9.96 -4.90 7.71
CA ALA A 108 10.78 -4.89 6.52
C ALA A 108 9.95 -5.25 5.28
N PRO A 109 10.28 -4.72 4.09
CA PRO A 109 9.59 -5.08 2.87
C PRO A 109 9.91 -6.53 2.46
N GLY A 110 8.94 -7.22 1.86
CA GLY A 110 9.06 -8.59 1.36
C GLY A 110 8.36 -9.65 2.21
N ALA A 111 8.44 -10.89 1.73
CA ALA A 111 7.89 -12.06 2.41
C ALA A 111 8.81 -12.55 3.52
N CYS A 112 8.24 -13.30 4.45
CA CYS A 112 8.99 -14.15 5.36
C CYS A 112 9.77 -15.20 4.58
N GLN A 113 11.08 -15.29 4.85
CA GLN A 113 11.99 -16.27 4.26
C GLN A 113 12.04 -17.56 5.09
#